data_AF-A0A6A3G609-F1
#
_entry.id   AF-A0A6A3G609-F1
#
_cell.length_a   1.000
_cell.length_b   1.000
_cell.length_c   1.000
_cell.angle_alpha   90.00
_cell.angle_beta   90.00
_cell.angle_gamma   90.00
#
_symmetry.space_group_name_H-M   'P 1'
#
loop_
_entity.id
_entity.type
_entity.pdbx_description
1 polymer ?
#
loop_
_entity_poly.entity_id
_entity_poly.type
_entity_poly.pdbx_seq_one_letter_code
_entity_poly.pdbx_strand_id
1 'polypeptide(L)' 'MRTGRRTHYGRVHREFQVYWKGYAEPSWIDEADLNCGALMREYERELVNRNRFNVMQSHEGDEE' A
#
# COMPACT_ATOMS: atom_id res chain seq x y z
N MET A 1 1.22 -18.48 -18.16
CA MET A 1 2.44 -17.85 -17.60
C MET A 1 2.14 -17.46 -16.16
N ARG A 2 2.74 -18.13 -15.18
CA ARG A 2 2.58 -17.75 -13.76
C ARG A 2 3.42 -16.50 -13.53
N THR A 3 2.79 -15.36 -13.32
CA THR A 3 3.45 -14.14 -12.84
C THR A 3 3.94 -14.41 -11.42
N GLY A 4 5.12 -15.02 -11.32
CA GLY A 4 5.76 -15.34 -10.06
C GLY A 4 5.91 -14.07 -9.25
N ARG A 5 5.22 -14.01 -8.10
CA ARG A 5 5.40 -12.99 -7.08
C ARG A 5 6.90 -12.88 -6.82
N ARG A 6 7.51 -11.76 -7.22
CA ARG A 6 8.96 -11.57 -7.24
C ARG A 6 9.44 -11.43 -5.79
N THR A 7 9.70 -12.55 -5.13
CA THR A 7 10.35 -12.58 -3.82
C THR A 7 11.85 -12.46 -4.04
N HIS A 8 12.37 -11.24 -4.01
CA HIS A 8 13.81 -11.04 -3.81
C HIS A 8 14.07 -11.15 -2.29
N TYR A 9 15.01 -11.99 -1.86
CA TYR A 9 15.36 -12.19 -0.44
C TYR A 9 14.27 -12.64 0.55
N GLY A 10 13.15 -13.22 0.10
CA GLY A 10 12.15 -13.80 1.01
C GLY A 10 11.39 -12.78 1.88
N ARG A 11 11.52 -11.47 1.62
CA ARG A 11 10.59 -10.46 2.13
C ARG A 11 9.44 -10.29 1.16
N VAL A 12 8.25 -10.02 1.69
CA VAL A 12 7.13 -9.53 0.89
C VAL A 12 7.57 -8.18 0.33
N HIS A 13 7.97 -8.12 -0.94
CA HIS A 13 8.23 -6.86 -1.63
C HIS A 13 6.94 -6.05 -1.63
N ARG A 14 7.02 -4.85 -1.04
CA ARG A 14 5.95 -3.87 -1.11
C ARG A 14 6.35 -2.88 -2.19
N GLU A 15 5.52 -2.77 -3.20
CA GLU A 15 5.68 -1.81 -4.27
C GLU A 15 4.66 -0.69 -4.05
N PHE A 16 5.10 0.55 -4.26
CA PHE A 16 4.28 1.73 -4.16
C PHE A 16 4.12 2.37 -5.54
N GLN A 17 2.90 2.80 -5.84
CA GLN A 17 2.65 3.63 -7.00
C GLN A 17 2.95 5.09 -6.64
N VAL A 18 4.03 5.62 -7.18
CA VAL A 18 4.54 6.95 -6.84
C VAL A 18 4.17 7.95 -7.93
N TYR A 19 3.52 9.03 -7.53
CA TYR A 19 3.21 10.17 -8.39
C TYR A 19 4.32 11.20 -8.23
N TRP A 20 5.14 11.36 -9.27
CA TRP A 20 6.26 12.28 -9.25
C TRP A 20 5.83 13.69 -9.62
N LYS A 21 6.37 14.68 -8.91
CA LYS A 21 6.14 16.08 -9.25
C LYS A 21 6.69 16.37 -10.65
N GLY A 22 5.83 16.82 -11.56
CA GLY A 22 6.20 17.16 -12.93
C GLY A 22 6.12 16.01 -13.93
N TYR A 23 5.70 14.81 -13.50
CA TYR A 23 5.40 13.69 -14.40
C TYR A 23 3.90 13.42 -14.40
N ALA A 24 3.35 13.14 -15.58
CA ALA A 24 1.94 12.81 -15.73
C ALA A 24 1.64 11.37 -15.29
N GLU A 25 2.60 10.46 -15.50
CA GLU A 25 2.42 9.04 -15.26
C GLU A 25 3.12 8.60 -13.97
N PRO A 26 2.42 7.87 -13.10
CA PRO A 26 3.03 7.31 -11.91
C PRO A 26 3.91 6.10 -12.24
N SER A 27 4.84 5.77 -11.35
CA SER A 27 5.73 4.61 -11.48
C SER A 27 5.57 3.68 -10.29
N TRP A 28 5.69 2.37 -10.53
CA TRP A 28 5.79 1.37 -9.46
C TRP A 28 7.24 1.24 -9.01
N ILE A 29 7.50 1.51 -7.74
CA ILE A 29 8.84 1.43 -7.13
C ILE A 29 8.79 0.57 -5.88
N ASP A 30 9.85 -0.21 -5.65
CA ASP A 30 10.04 -1.02 -4.46
C ASP A 30 10.32 -0.17 -3.21
N GLU A 31 9.82 -0.60 -2.05
CA GLU A 31 10.10 0.03 -0.75
C GLU A 31 11.59 0.32 -0.52
N ALA A 32 12.49 -0.59 -0.94
CA ALA A 32 13.93 -0.41 -0.73
C ALA A 32 14.56 0.65 -1.64
N ASP A 33 13.96 0.93 -2.80
CA ASP A 33 14.42 1.95 -3.75
C ASP A 33 13.84 3.33 -3.43
N LEU A 34 12.79 3.40 -2.61
CA LEU A 34 12.13 4.65 -2.26
C LEU A 34 12.83 5.35 -1.08
N ASN A 35 13.32 6.57 -1.30
CA ASN A 35 14.07 7.33 -0.28
C ASN A 35 13.18 8.09 0.73
N CYS A 36 11.86 8.11 0.56
CA CYS A 36 10.93 8.87 1.40
C CYS A 36 10.24 8.01 2.48
N GLY A 37 11.04 7.33 3.31
CA GLY A 37 10.54 6.40 4.33
C GLY A 37 9.56 6.99 5.35
N ALA A 38 9.60 8.31 5.61
CA ALA A 38 8.60 8.97 6.46
C ALA A 38 7.19 8.99 5.79
N LEU A 39 7.15 9.30 4.49
CA LEU A 39 5.94 9.35 3.67
C LEU A 39 5.29 7.95 3.52
N MET A 40 6.12 6.91 3.45
CA MET A 40 5.60 5.53 3.43
C MET A 40 4.89 5.19 4.75
N ARG A 41 5.51 5.52 5.90
CA ARG A 41 4.95 5.21 7.21
C ARG A 41 3.65 5.95 7.52
N GLU A 42 3.52 7.21 7.10
CA GLU A 42 2.25 7.94 7.26
C GLU A 42 1.16 7.32 6.38
N TYR A 43 1.46 6.96 5.13
CA TYR A 43 0.50 6.33 4.23
C TYR A 43 0.03 4.97 4.76
N GLU A 44 0.95 4.13 5.24
CA GLU A 44 0.61 2.86 5.88
C GLU A 44 -0.26 3.05 7.14
N ARG A 45 0.03 4.06 7.95
CA ARG A 45 -0.77 4.40 9.14
C ARG A 45 -2.19 4.77 8.74
N GLU A 46 -2.34 5.62 7.73
CA GLU A 46 -3.64 6.04 7.21
C GLU A 46 -4.42 4.85 6.63
N LEU A 47 -3.76 3.93 5.91
CA LEU A 47 -4.38 2.70 5.43
C LEU A 47 -4.89 1.82 6.57
N VAL A 48 -4.09 1.61 7.62
CA VAL A 48 -4.51 0.84 8.80
C VAL A 48 -5.67 1.53 9.51
N ASN A 49 -5.64 2.86 9.63
CA ASN A 49 -6.70 3.63 10.25
C ASN A 49 -8.02 3.53 9.46
N ARG A 50 -7.95 3.65 8.13
CA ARG A 50 -9.10 3.47 7.24
C ARG A 50 -9.64 2.05 7.30
N ASN A 51 -8.78 1.03 7.35
CA ASN A 51 -9.19 -0.37 7.46
C ASN A 51 -9.89 -0.64 8.81
N ARG A 52 -9.37 -0.08 9.91
CA ARG A 52 -10.02 -0.12 11.23
C ARG A 52 -11.40 0.53 11.21
N PHE A 53 -11.55 1.66 10.53
CA PHE A 53 -12.85 2.33 10.40
C PHE A 53 -13.84 1.50 9.57
N ASN A 54 -13.39 0.90 8.46
CA ASN A 54 -14.22 -0.02 7.68
C ASN A 54 -14.65 -1.26 8.48
N VAL A 55 -13.76 -1.81 9.32
CA VAL A 55 -14.07 -2.93 10.22
C VAL A 55 -15.15 -2.55 11.24
N MET A 56 -15.11 -1.34 11.79
CA MET A 56 -16.16 -0.88 12.73
C MET A 56 -17.51 -0.67 12.04
N GLN A 57 -17.53 -0.16 10.80
CA GLN A 57 -18.76 0.07 10.02
C GLN A 57 -19.44 -1.22 9.53
N SER A 58 -18.79 -2.39 9.61
CA SER A 58 -19.31 -3.65 9.06
C SER A 58 -20.26 -4.41 10.02
N HIS A 59 -20.60 -3.84 11.18
CA HIS A 59 -21.45 -4.49 12.19
C HIS A 59 -22.87 -3.89 12.32
N GLU A 60 -23.26 -2.93 11.48
CA GLU A 60 -24.63 -2.40 11.44
C GLU A 60 -25.31 -2.85 10.14
N GLY A 61 -25.86 -4.07 10.13
CA GLY A 61 -26.53 -4.58 8.94
C GLY A 61 -27.07 -6.01 8.94
N ASP A 62 -27.02 -6.75 10.04
CA ASP A 62 -27.68 -8.06 10.18
C ASP A 62 -28.71 -7.99 11.34
N GLU A 63 -29.79 -7.25 11.12
CA GLU A 63 -31.05 -7.43 11.83
C GLU A 63 -32.17 -7.46 10.78
N GLU A 64 -32.51 -8.67 10.31
CA GLU A 64 -33.83 -9.01 9.75
C GLU A 64 -34.46 -10.13 10.59
#